data_AF-A0AAE2RGZ2-F1
#
_entry.id   AF-A0AAE2RGZ2-F1
#
_cell.length_a   1.000
_cell.length_b   1.000
_cell.length_c   1.000
_cell.angle_alpha   90.00
_cell.angle_beta   90.00
_cell.angle_gamma   90.00
#
_symmetry.space_group_name_H-M   'P 1'
#
loop_
_entity.id
_entity.type
_entity.pdbx_description
1 polymer ?
#
loop_
_entity_poly.entity_id
_entity_poly.type
_entity_poly.pdbx_seq_one_letter_code
_entity_poly.pdbx_strand_id
1 'polypeptide(L)'
;MSGLETAIRSALDRSERSRAEVRARIYQSARQALEAGLKKQNVNDPETVAEQRHRLEATIHAIEQQERARLKAEAAVEPVSRAPVPPPTSPPLSTSTPPRGPAPSVSADANAPGDDSASLSFGVDRDHGRPAEPSLDLDDVRAERHDRADPAGMSSFASFSARPKSAEPESAEDEFDEEPVRGMRAEPVAKPRRRRGVLSRLLISVTLLSSIGIAAWWVYSTGLLLSPDQRQTGAPSPTPTVSSEDFNGDQPTDQSGGEAANEPKTIDPQRGFSNDWIEAFQPGDASKIKARPNATAEVVGASDGQAVHIVSRSTDMDGTAAIEIAPDLLRQMAGGTSTIALTVQSFGEKPVQFSLSCAFDRLGDCARHRFTANPEKADLLFRVTLPNGIAPNAPGQLLINADISGQGNGINLYAVRVLPGK
;
A
#
# COMPACT_ATOMS: atom_id res chain seq x y z
N MET A 1 34.55 0.02 -1.03
CA MET A 1 33.10 -0.19 -1.23
C MET A 1 32.58 0.01 -2.66
N SER A 2 33.07 0.95 -3.47
CA SER A 2 32.57 1.18 -4.85
C SER A 2 32.39 -0.09 -5.70
N GLY A 3 33.26 -1.09 -5.59
CA GLY A 3 33.11 -2.36 -6.32
C GLY A 3 31.81 -3.13 -6.02
N LEU A 4 31.31 -3.12 -4.78
CA LEU A 4 30.08 -3.85 -4.41
C LEU A 4 28.82 -3.10 -4.88
N GLU A 5 28.85 -1.77 -4.83
CA GLU A 5 27.82 -0.91 -5.42
C GLU A 5 27.72 -1.08 -6.95
N THR A 6 28.86 -1.11 -7.65
CA THR A 6 28.93 -1.40 -9.09
C THR A 6 28.44 -2.81 -9.41
N ALA A 7 28.75 -3.79 -8.56
CA ALA A 7 28.23 -5.16 -8.71
C ALA A 7 26.70 -5.21 -8.57
N ILE A 8 26.10 -4.49 -7.61
CA ILE A 8 24.64 -4.36 -7.48
C ILE A 8 24.04 -3.75 -8.75
N ARG A 9 24.57 -2.61 -9.24
CA ARG A 9 24.06 -1.97 -10.46
C ARG A 9 24.18 -2.86 -11.70
N SER A 10 25.29 -3.59 -11.84
CA SER A 10 25.51 -4.54 -12.95
C SER A 10 24.63 -5.79 -12.85
N ALA A 11 24.34 -6.28 -11.64
CA ALA A 11 23.39 -7.37 -11.43
C ALA A 11 21.96 -6.93 -11.77
N LEU A 12 21.57 -5.72 -11.35
CA LEU A 12 20.30 -5.11 -11.73
C LEU A 12 20.20 -4.94 -13.26
N ASP A 13 21.25 -4.48 -13.95
CA ASP A 13 21.29 -4.30 -15.41
C ASP A 13 21.05 -5.61 -16.18
N ARG A 14 21.62 -6.72 -15.69
CA ARG A 14 21.50 -8.06 -16.28
C ARG A 14 20.21 -8.80 -15.86
N SER A 15 19.28 -8.11 -15.20
CA SER A 15 18.06 -8.69 -14.64
C SER A 15 16.83 -7.82 -14.95
N GLU A 16 15.63 -8.35 -14.74
CA GLU A 16 14.41 -7.57 -14.92
C GLU A 16 14.24 -6.52 -13.81
N ARG A 17 14.78 -5.33 -14.05
CA ARG A 17 14.69 -4.18 -13.13
C ARG A 17 13.27 -3.77 -12.76
N SER A 18 12.26 -4.08 -13.57
CA SER A 18 10.85 -3.78 -13.30
C SER A 18 10.27 -4.63 -12.16
N ARG A 19 10.66 -5.92 -12.05
CA ARG A 19 10.13 -6.87 -11.06
C ARG A 19 10.71 -6.63 -9.67
N ALA A 20 9.86 -6.29 -8.71
CA ALA A 20 10.25 -6.01 -7.32
C ALA A 20 10.97 -7.19 -6.64
N GLU A 21 10.48 -8.42 -6.86
CA GLU A 21 11.06 -9.64 -6.29
C GLU A 21 12.51 -9.89 -6.73
N VAL A 22 12.81 -9.62 -8.01
CA VAL A 22 14.16 -9.79 -8.58
C VAL A 22 15.13 -8.79 -7.93
N ARG A 23 14.72 -7.53 -7.78
CA ARG A 23 15.48 -6.51 -7.04
C ARG A 23 15.72 -6.93 -5.59
N ALA A 24 14.69 -7.44 -4.89
CA ALA A 24 14.79 -7.88 -3.50
C ALA A 24 15.84 -9.00 -3.32
N ARG A 25 15.84 -10.02 -4.20
CA ARG A 25 16.85 -11.11 -4.18
C ARG A 25 18.27 -10.60 -4.41
N ILE A 26 18.46 -9.61 -5.29
CA ILE A 26 19.77 -8.97 -5.53
C ILE A 26 20.24 -8.18 -4.30
N TYR A 27 19.34 -7.49 -3.60
CA TYR A 27 19.69 -6.79 -2.36
C TYR A 27 19.96 -7.75 -1.19
N GLN A 28 19.30 -8.90 -1.15
CA GLN A 28 19.59 -9.94 -0.16
C GLN A 28 20.97 -10.57 -0.37
N SER A 29 21.31 -10.94 -1.61
CA SER A 29 22.62 -11.51 -1.92
C SER A 29 23.76 -10.49 -1.72
N ALA A 30 23.52 -9.20 -1.96
CA ALA A 30 24.48 -8.14 -1.65
C ALA A 30 24.80 -8.01 -0.14
N ARG A 31 23.79 -8.16 0.74
CA ARG A 31 24.01 -8.18 2.21
C ARG A 31 24.83 -9.40 2.62
N GLN A 32 24.48 -10.59 2.13
CA GLN A 32 25.24 -11.83 2.39
C GLN A 32 26.69 -11.73 1.88
N ALA A 33 26.91 -11.12 0.71
CA ALA A 33 28.23 -10.89 0.14
C ALA A 33 29.07 -9.90 0.98
N LEU A 34 28.45 -8.87 1.58
CA LEU A 34 29.13 -7.98 2.52
C LEU A 34 29.58 -8.75 3.77
N GLU A 35 28.69 -9.53 4.38
CA GLU A 35 29.00 -10.29 5.60
C GLU A 35 30.08 -11.35 5.37
N ALA A 36 29.99 -12.10 4.28
CA ALA A 36 31.04 -13.03 3.87
C ALA A 36 32.37 -12.32 3.57
N GLY A 37 32.31 -11.12 2.99
CA GLY A 37 33.46 -10.27 2.71
C GLY A 37 34.17 -9.78 3.98
N LEU A 38 33.41 -9.27 4.96
CA LEU A 38 33.92 -8.80 6.27
C LEU A 38 34.53 -9.96 7.06
N LYS A 39 33.83 -11.11 7.14
CA LYS A 39 34.33 -12.34 7.77
C LYS A 39 35.63 -12.83 7.12
N LYS A 40 35.73 -12.81 5.79
CA LYS A 40 36.96 -13.19 5.07
C LYS A 40 38.12 -12.22 5.28
N GLN A 41 37.84 -10.96 5.61
CA GLN A 41 38.83 -9.94 5.97
C GLN A 41 39.19 -9.96 7.47
N ASN A 42 38.61 -10.87 8.27
CA ASN A 42 38.71 -10.92 9.73
C ASN A 42 38.29 -9.61 10.44
N VAL A 43 37.40 -8.83 9.81
CA VAL A 43 36.79 -7.64 10.42
C VAL A 43 35.65 -8.11 11.32
N ASN A 44 35.97 -8.33 12.59
CA ASN A 44 35.04 -8.85 13.61
C ASN A 44 34.64 -7.80 14.65
N ASP A 45 35.13 -6.56 14.53
CA ASP A 45 34.75 -5.46 15.41
C ASP A 45 33.28 -5.05 15.15
N PRO A 46 32.42 -4.99 16.18
CA PRO A 46 30.99 -4.78 15.98
C PRO A 46 30.65 -3.38 15.46
N GLU A 47 31.40 -2.34 15.81
CA GLU A 47 31.12 -0.97 15.37
C GLU A 47 31.40 -0.80 13.87
N THR A 48 32.57 -1.24 13.40
CA THR A 48 32.89 -1.21 11.97
C THR A 48 31.94 -2.08 11.14
N VAL A 49 31.54 -3.27 11.62
CA VAL A 49 30.54 -4.11 10.92
C VAL A 49 29.19 -3.38 10.82
N ALA A 50 28.74 -2.70 11.88
CA ALA A 50 27.52 -1.91 11.87
C ALA A 50 27.61 -0.72 10.90
N GLU A 51 28.73 0.01 10.87
CA GLU A 51 28.96 1.12 9.93
C GLU A 51 28.92 0.64 8.47
N GLN A 52 29.59 -0.48 8.15
CA GLN A 52 29.60 -1.03 6.80
C GLN A 52 28.20 -1.53 6.38
N ARG A 53 27.41 -2.11 7.30
CA ARG A 53 26.01 -2.49 7.03
C ARG A 53 25.15 -1.26 6.74
N HIS A 54 25.16 -0.26 7.61
CA HIS A 54 24.39 0.99 7.44
C HIS A 54 24.75 1.71 6.14
N ARG A 55 26.04 1.71 5.76
CA ARG A 55 26.50 2.28 4.49
C ARG A 55 26.01 1.51 3.25
N LEU A 56 25.91 0.19 3.32
CA LEU A 56 25.30 -0.62 2.27
C LEU A 56 23.80 -0.33 2.16
N GLU A 57 23.10 -0.23 3.28
CA GLU A 57 21.65 0.04 3.31
C GLU A 57 21.32 1.42 2.74
N ALA A 58 22.07 2.46 3.11
CA ALA A 58 21.95 3.79 2.50
C ALA A 58 22.16 3.76 0.98
N THR A 59 23.11 2.94 0.50
CA THR A 59 23.37 2.75 -0.94
C THR A 59 22.20 2.03 -1.63
N ILE A 60 21.63 0.99 -1.01
CA ILE A 60 20.47 0.27 -1.52
C ILE A 60 19.26 1.20 -1.60
N HIS A 61 18.99 2.00 -0.57
CA HIS A 61 17.90 2.99 -0.57
C HIS A 61 18.07 4.04 -1.69
N ALA A 62 19.28 4.55 -1.92
CA ALA A 62 19.53 5.49 -3.01
C ALA A 62 19.26 4.87 -4.40
N ILE A 63 19.67 3.62 -4.63
CA ILE A 63 19.37 2.88 -5.87
C ILE A 63 17.87 2.62 -6.00
N GLU A 64 17.19 2.26 -4.91
CA GLU A 64 15.75 1.95 -4.91
C GLU A 64 14.89 3.18 -5.24
N GLN A 65 15.24 4.34 -4.67
CA GLN A 65 14.61 5.63 -5.03
C GLN A 65 14.84 5.99 -6.50
N GLN A 66 16.04 5.74 -7.05
CA GLN A 66 16.34 5.97 -8.46
C GLN A 66 15.52 5.06 -9.38
N GLU A 67 15.37 3.77 -9.04
CA GLU A 67 14.53 2.83 -9.80
C GLU A 67 13.04 3.20 -9.72
N ARG A 68 12.52 3.57 -8.54
CA ARG A 68 11.13 4.09 -8.40
C ARG A 68 10.91 5.33 -9.25
N ALA A 69 11.86 6.27 -9.26
CA ALA A 69 11.78 7.48 -10.06
C ALA A 69 11.78 7.18 -11.56
N ARG A 70 12.59 6.21 -12.03
CA ARG A 70 12.58 5.79 -13.44
C ARG A 70 11.26 5.13 -13.82
N LEU A 71 10.75 4.18 -13.03
CA LEU A 71 9.48 3.51 -13.30
C LEU A 71 8.30 4.50 -13.29
N LYS A 72 8.31 5.50 -12.41
CA LYS A 72 7.32 6.58 -12.40
C LYS A 72 7.42 7.47 -13.66
N ALA A 73 8.61 7.74 -14.16
CA ALA A 73 8.80 8.50 -15.40
C ALA A 73 8.34 7.69 -16.62
N GLU A 74 8.64 6.40 -16.67
CA GLU A 74 8.21 5.45 -17.70
C GLU A 74 6.69 5.36 -17.77
N ALA A 75 6.02 5.13 -16.64
CA ALA A 75 4.56 5.14 -16.52
C ALA A 75 3.91 6.52 -16.83
N ALA A 76 4.65 7.63 -16.70
CA ALA A 76 4.16 8.96 -17.07
C ALA A 76 4.33 9.29 -18.57
N VAL A 77 5.18 8.54 -19.29
CA VAL A 77 5.40 8.66 -20.74
C VAL A 77 4.50 7.71 -21.55
N GLU A 78 3.76 6.81 -20.88
CA GLU A 78 2.78 5.92 -21.51
C GLU A 78 1.28 6.33 -21.38
N PRO A 79 0.86 7.59 -21.63
CA PRO A 79 -0.54 7.86 -21.95
C PRO A 79 -0.79 7.61 -23.44
N VAL A 80 -1.10 6.36 -23.81
CA VAL A 80 -1.71 6.10 -25.12
C VAL A 80 -3.01 6.91 -25.22
N SER A 81 -3.08 7.75 -26.24
CA SER A 81 -4.18 8.67 -26.54
C SER A 81 -5.55 7.97 -26.54
N ARG A 82 -6.26 8.02 -25.41
CA ARG A 82 -7.64 7.54 -25.30
C ARG A 82 -8.59 8.66 -25.73
N ALA A 83 -9.04 8.61 -26.97
CA ALA A 83 -10.00 9.56 -27.52
C ALA A 83 -11.31 9.55 -26.70
N PRO A 84 -12.04 10.69 -26.61
CA PRO A 84 -13.28 10.76 -25.83
C PRO A 84 -14.37 9.87 -26.44
N VAL A 85 -14.88 8.92 -25.67
CA VAL A 85 -16.08 8.15 -26.03
C VAL A 85 -17.32 8.96 -25.64
N PRO A 86 -18.25 9.29 -26.57
CA PRO A 86 -19.49 9.98 -26.23
C PRO A 86 -20.46 9.07 -25.46
N PRO A 87 -21.35 9.63 -24.62
CA PRO A 87 -22.23 8.85 -23.75
C PRO A 87 -23.35 8.11 -24.52
N PRO A 88 -23.84 6.97 -24.01
CA PRO A 88 -24.93 6.23 -24.64
C PRO A 88 -26.30 6.89 -24.41
N THR A 89 -27.11 6.95 -25.48
CA THR A 89 -28.49 7.49 -25.47
C THR A 89 -29.50 6.42 -25.00
N SER A 90 -30.32 6.77 -24.01
CA SER A 90 -31.44 5.93 -23.54
C SER A 90 -32.69 6.06 -24.43
N PRO A 91 -33.37 4.97 -24.82
CA PRO A 91 -34.73 5.03 -25.39
C PRO A 91 -35.83 4.99 -24.29
N PRO A 92 -36.99 5.65 -24.49
CA PRO A 92 -38.06 5.72 -23.49
C PRO A 92 -39.08 4.56 -23.57
N LEU A 93 -39.88 4.44 -22.51
CA LEU A 93 -40.93 3.43 -22.29
C LEU A 93 -42.07 3.49 -23.34
N SER A 94 -42.78 2.37 -23.50
CA SER A 94 -44.17 2.34 -23.97
C SER A 94 -44.98 1.26 -23.25
N THR A 95 -46.09 1.67 -22.65
CA THR A 95 -47.05 0.84 -21.90
C THR A 95 -48.36 0.68 -22.66
N SER A 96 -48.93 -0.52 -22.76
CA SER A 96 -50.40 -0.72 -22.93
C SER A 96 -50.83 -2.19 -22.77
N THR A 97 -52.07 -2.41 -22.31
CA THR A 97 -52.75 -3.69 -21.97
C THR A 97 -54.26 -3.36 -21.80
N PRO A 98 -55.27 -4.25 -21.92
CA PRO A 98 -55.45 -5.55 -22.62
C PRO A 98 -56.58 -5.44 -23.70
N PRO A 99 -57.27 -6.54 -24.13
CA PRO A 99 -58.53 -6.94 -23.46
C PRO A 99 -58.73 -8.47 -23.32
N ARG A 100 -59.95 -8.91 -22.93
CA ARG A 100 -60.23 -10.18 -22.23
C ARG A 100 -61.32 -11.07 -22.86
N GLY A 101 -61.03 -12.38 -22.96
CA GLY A 101 -62.01 -13.50 -23.01
C GLY A 101 -62.66 -13.80 -24.38
N PRO A 102 -63.44 -14.90 -24.52
CA PRO A 102 -63.81 -15.92 -23.51
C PRO A 102 -63.39 -17.38 -23.89
N ALA A 103 -63.67 -18.34 -23.00
CA ALA A 103 -63.56 -19.78 -23.27
C ALA A 103 -64.81 -20.34 -24.00
N PRO A 104 -64.76 -21.57 -24.53
CA PRO A 104 -65.55 -22.62 -23.86
C PRO A 104 -64.89 -24.00 -23.74
N SER A 105 -65.45 -24.81 -22.86
CA SER A 105 -65.15 -26.21 -22.54
C SER A 105 -65.97 -27.22 -23.37
N VAL A 106 -65.43 -28.41 -23.67
CA VAL A 106 -66.12 -29.71 -23.46
C VAL A 106 -65.09 -30.84 -23.23
N SER A 107 -65.43 -31.74 -22.30
CA SER A 107 -65.02 -33.15 -22.12
C SER A 107 -65.05 -33.99 -23.42
N ALA A 108 -64.64 -35.27 -23.51
CA ALA A 108 -63.69 -36.16 -22.83
C ALA A 108 -63.79 -37.51 -23.58
N ASP A 109 -62.76 -38.37 -23.59
CA ASP A 109 -62.97 -39.82 -23.51
C ASP A 109 -61.69 -40.61 -23.23
N ALA A 110 -61.85 -41.85 -22.75
CA ALA A 110 -60.79 -42.68 -22.19
C ALA A 110 -60.27 -43.76 -23.15
N ASN A 111 -59.02 -44.20 -22.94
CA ASN A 111 -58.65 -45.63 -22.92
C ASN A 111 -57.21 -45.83 -22.37
N ALA A 112 -56.97 -47.01 -21.80
CA ALA A 112 -55.71 -47.44 -21.17
C ALA A 112 -55.01 -48.52 -22.04
N PRO A 113 -54.06 -49.33 -21.51
CA PRO A 113 -52.72 -49.00 -21.01
C PRO A 113 -51.62 -49.70 -21.86
N GLY A 114 -50.33 -49.48 -21.55
CA GLY A 114 -49.23 -50.29 -22.10
C GLY A 114 -47.85 -49.83 -21.61
N ASP A 115 -46.98 -50.78 -21.27
CA ASP A 115 -45.62 -50.58 -20.78
C ASP A 115 -44.65 -50.11 -21.90
N ASP A 116 -43.56 -49.40 -21.55
CA ASP A 116 -42.24 -50.04 -21.45
C ASP A 116 -41.09 -49.06 -21.12
N SER A 117 -39.99 -49.64 -20.64
CA SER A 117 -38.77 -48.95 -20.20
C SER A 117 -37.87 -48.42 -21.33
N ALA A 118 -37.23 -47.26 -21.14
CA ALA A 118 -35.87 -47.01 -21.64
C ALA A 118 -35.17 -45.85 -20.92
N SER A 119 -34.07 -46.15 -20.23
CA SER A 119 -33.09 -45.17 -19.76
C SER A 119 -32.04 -44.87 -20.84
N LEU A 120 -31.61 -43.61 -20.99
CA LEU A 120 -30.35 -43.30 -21.68
C LEU A 120 -29.48 -42.34 -20.87
N SER A 121 -28.29 -42.82 -20.55
CA SER A 121 -27.12 -42.06 -20.10
C SER A 121 -26.08 -42.11 -21.22
N PHE A 122 -25.28 -41.06 -21.38
CA PHE A 122 -24.15 -41.06 -22.30
C PHE A 122 -22.87 -40.64 -21.57
N GLY A 123 -21.83 -41.47 -21.71
CA GLY A 123 -20.49 -41.22 -21.20
C GLY A 123 -19.44 -41.23 -22.31
N VAL A 124 -18.39 -40.43 -22.09
CA VAL A 124 -16.93 -40.68 -22.31
C VAL A 124 -16.60 -42.06 -22.95
N ASP A 125 -15.75 -42.20 -23.98
CA ASP A 125 -14.27 -42.06 -23.91
C ASP A 125 -13.51 -42.17 -25.27
N ARG A 126 -12.19 -41.89 -25.21
CA ARG A 126 -10.97 -42.04 -26.10
C ARG A 126 -11.00 -42.89 -27.42
N ASP A 127 -9.98 -42.94 -28.31
CA ASP A 127 -8.50 -42.79 -28.21
C ASP A 127 -7.76 -42.56 -29.57
N HIS A 128 -6.45 -42.20 -29.49
CA HIS A 128 -5.34 -42.18 -30.50
C HIS A 128 -5.20 -40.90 -31.38
N GLY A 129 -4.01 -40.51 -31.92
CA GLY A 129 -2.64 -41.10 -31.90
C GLY A 129 -1.50 -40.11 -32.35
N ARG A 130 -0.33 -40.62 -32.81
CA ARG A 130 0.87 -39.87 -33.33
C ARG A 130 1.72 -40.79 -34.27
N PRO A 131 2.81 -40.38 -34.96
CA PRO A 131 3.32 -39.04 -35.39
C PRO A 131 3.81 -38.97 -36.88
N ALA A 132 4.12 -37.76 -37.42
CA ALA A 132 5.13 -37.52 -38.50
C ALA A 132 5.36 -36.01 -38.78
N GLU A 133 6.58 -35.61 -39.16
CA GLU A 133 6.89 -34.37 -39.91
C GLU A 133 7.28 -34.72 -41.35
N PRO A 134 7.30 -33.77 -42.33
CA PRO A 134 8.54 -33.01 -42.54
C PRO A 134 8.38 -31.53 -43.00
N SER A 135 9.44 -30.75 -42.71
CA SER A 135 9.98 -29.57 -43.42
C SER A 135 9.17 -28.82 -44.49
N LEU A 136 9.15 -27.48 -44.39
CA LEU A 136 9.41 -26.57 -45.53
C LEU A 136 10.00 -25.24 -45.02
N ASP A 137 11.00 -24.73 -45.74
CA ASP A 137 11.84 -23.58 -45.39
C ASP A 137 11.48 -22.29 -46.15
N LEU A 138 11.70 -21.16 -45.47
CA LEU A 138 12.23 -19.86 -45.96
C LEU A 138 11.49 -18.98 -46.99
N ASP A 139 11.95 -17.72 -46.97
CA ASP A 139 11.61 -16.54 -47.81
C ASP A 139 10.17 -16.01 -47.65
N ASP A 140 9.87 -14.72 -47.46
CA ASP A 140 10.61 -13.44 -47.59
C ASP A 140 10.01 -12.50 -46.48
N VAL A 141 10.67 -11.55 -45.83
CA VAL A 141 11.09 -10.21 -46.30
C VAL A 141 12.10 -9.62 -45.30
N ARG A 142 13.17 -8.97 -45.79
CA ARG A 142 14.18 -8.30 -44.97
C ARG A 142 14.58 -6.91 -45.51
N ALA A 143 14.76 -5.96 -44.57
CA ALA A 143 15.43 -4.66 -44.73
C ALA A 143 14.65 -3.63 -45.62
N GLU A 144 14.81 -2.31 -45.48
CA GLU A 144 16.08 -1.57 -45.56
C GLU A 144 16.26 -0.44 -44.52
N ARG A 145 17.50 -0.28 -44.06
CA ARG A 145 18.02 0.89 -43.32
C ARG A 145 18.48 1.94 -44.34
N HIS A 146 18.24 3.23 -44.10
CA HIS A 146 18.88 4.29 -44.88
C HIS A 146 19.80 5.15 -44.01
N ASP A 147 21.06 5.23 -44.42
CA ASP A 147 22.11 6.08 -43.86
C ASP A 147 22.98 6.62 -45.00
N ARG A 148 23.38 7.90 -44.86
CA ARG A 148 24.69 8.49 -45.27
C ARG A 148 24.75 9.47 -46.47
N ALA A 149 24.95 10.77 -46.12
CA ALA A 149 25.93 11.79 -46.59
C ALA A 149 26.18 12.02 -48.12
N ASP A 150 26.57 13.18 -48.68
CA ASP A 150 26.93 14.57 -48.26
C ASP A 150 27.17 15.36 -49.60
N PRO A 151 27.72 16.61 -49.69
CA PRO A 151 27.62 17.86 -48.92
C PRO A 151 27.36 19.13 -49.81
N ALA A 152 27.17 20.35 -49.24
CA ALA A 152 27.79 21.63 -49.70
C ALA A 152 27.21 22.92 -49.04
N GLY A 153 28.11 23.77 -48.50
CA GLY A 153 27.92 25.23 -48.27
C GLY A 153 27.09 25.66 -47.04
N MET A 154 27.40 26.76 -46.32
CA MET A 154 28.56 27.67 -46.40
C MET A 154 28.65 28.58 -45.15
N SER A 155 29.79 28.58 -44.44
CA SER A 155 30.25 29.63 -43.47
C SER A 155 29.37 29.95 -42.22
N SER A 156 29.88 30.46 -41.09
CA SER A 156 31.24 30.87 -40.71
C SER A 156 31.52 30.63 -39.20
N PHE A 157 32.82 30.54 -38.89
CA PHE A 157 33.42 30.63 -37.54
C PHE A 157 33.20 32.02 -36.90
N ALA A 158 33.42 32.29 -35.60
CA ALA A 158 33.50 31.48 -34.37
C ALA A 158 33.78 32.42 -33.17
N SER A 159 33.92 31.85 -31.97
CA SER A 159 34.82 32.30 -30.88
C SER A 159 34.41 33.43 -29.91
N PHE A 160 34.34 33.01 -28.64
CA PHE A 160 34.98 33.60 -27.45
C PHE A 160 34.44 34.82 -26.67
N SER A 161 34.42 34.60 -25.36
CA SER A 161 34.71 35.51 -24.23
C SER A 161 33.72 36.58 -23.73
N ALA A 162 33.33 36.38 -22.47
CA ALA A 162 33.41 37.31 -21.33
C ALA A 162 33.32 38.85 -21.50
N ARG A 163 32.38 39.44 -20.73
CA ARG A 163 32.48 40.62 -19.80
C ARG A 163 33.76 41.52 -19.88
N PRO A 164 33.72 42.85 -19.55
CA PRO A 164 32.65 43.59 -18.82
C PRO A 164 32.45 45.12 -19.14
N LYS A 165 31.50 45.76 -18.40
CA LYS A 165 31.51 47.14 -17.82
C LYS A 165 31.69 48.44 -18.67
N SER A 166 30.89 49.45 -18.27
CA SER A 166 31.16 50.92 -18.32
C SER A 166 31.15 51.59 -19.72
N ALA A 167 30.77 52.87 -19.92
CA ALA A 167 30.09 53.89 -19.10
C ALA A 167 29.44 54.97 -20.02
N GLU A 168 28.66 55.89 -19.42
CA GLU A 168 28.18 57.22 -19.89
C GLU A 168 29.30 58.18 -20.41
N PRO A 169 29.02 59.42 -20.93
CA PRO A 169 27.76 60.20 -21.04
C PRO A 169 27.57 60.96 -22.41
N GLU A 170 26.90 62.13 -22.36
CA GLU A 170 26.67 63.20 -23.37
C GLU A 170 25.46 62.99 -24.31
N SER A 171 24.41 63.84 -24.39
CA SER A 171 24.19 65.30 -24.21
C SER A 171 24.74 66.15 -25.37
N ALA A 172 24.02 67.09 -26.01
CA ALA A 172 22.63 67.57 -25.86
C ALA A 172 22.21 68.39 -27.12
N GLU A 173 21.03 69.04 -27.09
CA GLU A 173 20.61 70.21 -27.93
C GLU A 173 20.35 69.83 -29.44
N ASP A 174 19.46 70.41 -30.26
CA ASP A 174 18.69 71.67 -30.28
C ASP A 174 17.33 71.44 -31.03
N GLU A 175 16.21 72.04 -30.61
CA GLU A 175 15.52 73.22 -31.19
C GLU A 175 14.30 72.86 -32.10
N PHE A 176 13.44 73.84 -32.40
CA PHE A 176 12.03 73.71 -32.82
C PHE A 176 11.86 73.57 -34.36
N ASP A 177 10.83 72.87 -34.86
CA ASP A 177 9.58 73.51 -35.37
C ASP A 177 8.53 72.54 -36.00
N GLU A 178 7.29 73.07 -36.11
CA GLU A 178 6.11 72.68 -36.91
C GLU A 178 5.34 71.33 -36.70
N GLU A 179 4.02 71.43 -36.95
CA GLU A 179 2.99 70.38 -36.78
C GLU A 179 2.72 69.57 -38.09
N PRO A 180 1.56 68.90 -38.27
CA PRO A 180 1.40 67.49 -37.94
C PRO A 180 1.08 66.63 -39.18
N VAL A 181 0.99 65.29 -39.04
CA VAL A 181 -0.10 64.46 -39.60
C VAL A 181 0.09 62.96 -39.28
N ARG A 182 -0.84 62.45 -38.47
CA ARG A 182 -1.53 61.16 -38.66
C ARG A 182 -0.70 59.87 -38.87
N GLY A 183 -0.36 59.27 -37.74
CA GLY A 183 -0.70 57.87 -37.50
C GLY A 183 0.41 56.83 -37.63
N MET A 184 0.83 56.30 -36.48
CA MET A 184 1.14 54.87 -36.34
C MET A 184 0.89 54.46 -34.88
N ARG A 185 0.28 53.28 -34.68
CA ARG A 185 -0.18 52.81 -33.36
C ARG A 185 0.96 52.11 -32.62
N ALA A 186 1.59 52.79 -31.68
CA ALA A 186 2.61 52.22 -30.79
C ALA A 186 2.02 51.71 -29.46
N GLU A 187 2.59 50.63 -28.91
CA GLU A 187 2.17 50.01 -27.65
C GLU A 187 2.47 50.85 -26.39
N PRO A 188 1.74 50.62 -25.28
CA PRO A 188 1.79 51.50 -24.12
C PRO A 188 3.04 51.33 -23.23
N VAL A 189 3.93 52.32 -23.32
CA VAL A 189 4.62 53.01 -22.20
C VAL A 189 4.85 52.19 -20.92
N ALA A 190 6.09 51.74 -20.72
CA ALA A 190 6.56 51.21 -19.44
C ALA A 190 6.56 52.32 -18.36
N LYS A 191 5.76 52.14 -17.29
CA LYS A 191 5.70 53.09 -16.16
C LYS A 191 7.03 53.11 -15.40
N PRO A 192 7.55 54.29 -15.00
CA PRO A 192 8.76 54.38 -14.18
C PRO A 192 8.53 53.75 -12.81
N ARG A 193 9.45 52.86 -12.40
CA ARG A 193 9.46 52.30 -11.02
C ARG A 193 9.65 53.43 -10.03
N ARG A 194 8.56 53.86 -9.38
CA ARG A 194 8.62 54.73 -8.19
C ARG A 194 9.66 54.15 -7.23
N ARG A 195 10.60 54.99 -6.80
CA ARG A 195 11.62 54.63 -5.80
C ARG A 195 10.91 53.93 -4.64
N ARG A 196 11.33 52.70 -4.28
CA ARG A 196 10.83 51.98 -3.10
C ARG A 196 11.30 52.75 -1.86
N GLY A 197 10.52 53.78 -1.52
CA GLY A 197 10.78 54.68 -0.40
C GLY A 197 10.83 53.92 0.92
N VAL A 198 11.42 54.60 1.90
CA VAL A 198 11.78 54.16 3.26
C VAL A 198 10.87 53.07 3.85
N LEU A 199 9.55 53.18 3.69
CA LEU A 199 8.54 52.20 4.08
C LEU A 199 8.84 50.74 3.66
N SER A 200 9.35 50.52 2.44
CA SER A 200 9.70 49.15 1.97
C SER A 200 10.91 48.59 2.69
N ARG A 201 11.85 49.43 3.14
CA ARG A 201 12.98 49.02 3.99
C ARG A 201 12.50 48.79 5.42
N LEU A 202 11.66 49.67 5.93
CA LEU A 202 11.05 49.58 7.26
C LEU A 202 10.27 48.28 7.44
N LEU A 203 9.45 47.89 6.47
CA LEU A 203 8.70 46.63 6.50
C LEU A 203 9.63 45.41 6.50
N ILE A 204 10.68 45.39 5.65
CA ILE A 204 11.70 44.32 5.65
C ILE A 204 12.41 44.25 7.01
N SER A 205 12.80 45.39 7.58
CA SER A 205 13.45 45.45 8.90
C SER A 205 12.54 44.93 10.02
N VAL A 206 11.24 45.26 10.00
CA VAL A 206 10.26 44.75 10.98
C VAL A 206 10.06 43.24 10.82
N THR A 207 9.94 42.72 9.60
CA THR A 207 9.85 41.27 9.37
C THR A 207 11.10 40.54 9.86
N LEU A 208 12.28 41.12 9.65
CA LEU A 208 13.55 40.53 10.06
C LEU A 208 13.76 40.59 11.59
N LEU A 209 13.33 41.67 12.26
CA LEU A 209 13.27 41.74 13.72
C LEU A 209 12.28 40.72 14.31
N SER A 210 11.13 40.55 13.67
CA SER A 210 10.10 39.58 14.09
C SER A 210 10.60 38.13 13.97
N SER A 211 11.26 37.77 12.86
CA SER A 211 11.82 36.42 12.70
C SER A 211 12.95 36.11 13.69
N ILE A 212 13.81 37.09 13.99
CA ILE A 212 14.83 36.96 15.05
C ILE A 212 14.17 36.79 16.42
N GLY A 213 13.14 37.57 16.74
CA GLY A 213 12.38 37.44 18.00
C GLY A 213 11.72 36.07 18.16
N ILE A 214 11.09 35.55 17.09
CA ILE A 214 10.49 34.21 17.07
C ILE A 214 11.56 33.13 17.24
N ALA A 215 12.71 33.25 16.57
CA ALA A 215 13.80 32.29 16.71
C ALA A 215 14.40 32.28 18.13
N ALA A 216 14.62 33.46 18.73
CA ALA A 216 15.09 33.58 20.11
C ALA A 216 14.08 33.01 21.11
N TRP A 217 12.79 33.31 20.94
CA TRP A 217 11.72 32.75 21.77
C TRP A 217 11.62 31.23 21.64
N TRP A 218 11.79 30.68 20.43
CA TRP A 218 11.79 29.24 20.17
C TRP A 218 12.99 28.53 20.82
N VAL A 219 14.19 29.10 20.76
CA VAL A 219 15.39 28.56 21.44
C VAL A 219 15.21 28.56 22.96
N TYR A 220 14.57 29.60 23.51
CA TYR A 220 14.23 29.68 24.93
C TYR A 220 13.16 28.65 25.34
N SER A 221 12.06 28.54 24.59
CA SER A 221 10.93 27.68 24.93
C SER A 221 11.18 26.18 24.72
N THR A 222 12.07 25.81 23.79
CA THR A 222 12.50 24.41 23.57
C THR A 222 13.49 23.90 24.62
N GLY A 223 13.93 24.76 25.55
CA GLY A 223 14.90 24.38 26.58
C GLY A 223 16.28 24.02 26.03
N LEU A 224 16.62 24.49 24.81
CA LEU A 224 17.88 24.15 24.15
C LEU A 224 19.12 24.62 24.94
N LEU A 225 18.94 25.67 25.75
CA LEU A 225 19.93 26.27 26.64
C LEU A 225 20.08 25.52 27.98
N LEU A 226 19.18 24.59 28.32
CA LEU A 226 19.34 23.74 29.51
C LEU A 226 20.27 22.57 29.20
N SER A 227 21.20 22.30 30.12
CA SER A 227 22.07 21.12 30.12
C SER A 227 21.24 19.81 30.12
N PRO A 228 21.77 18.70 29.57
CA PRO A 228 21.04 17.42 29.48
C PRO A 228 20.47 16.96 30.83
N ASP A 229 21.23 17.13 31.91
CA ASP A 229 20.83 16.73 33.28
C ASP A 229 19.63 17.53 33.80
N GLN A 230 19.44 18.77 33.34
CA GLN A 230 18.30 19.62 33.70
C GLN A 230 17.06 19.35 32.83
N ARG A 231 17.21 18.66 31.69
CA ARG A 231 16.08 18.17 30.88
C ARG A 231 15.51 16.85 31.43
N GLN A 232 16.30 16.11 32.21
CA GLN A 232 15.87 14.88 32.90
C GLN A 232 15.21 15.21 34.25
N THR A 233 14.09 15.93 34.21
CA THR A 233 13.18 16.06 35.37
C THR A 233 12.35 14.77 35.54
N GLY A 234 13.02 13.69 35.94
CA GLY A 234 12.45 12.36 36.15
C GLY A 234 13.50 11.45 36.77
N ALA A 235 13.07 10.36 37.41
CA ALA A 235 14.00 9.38 37.96
C ALA A 235 14.95 8.88 36.84
N PRO A 236 16.24 8.61 37.15
CA PRO A 236 17.20 8.16 36.15
C PRO A 236 16.64 6.94 35.42
N SER A 237 16.51 7.04 34.10
CA SER A 237 16.05 5.91 33.30
C SER A 237 17.05 4.77 33.50
N PRO A 238 16.63 3.60 34.03
CA PRO A 238 17.55 2.51 34.26
C PRO A 238 18.14 2.10 32.91
N THR A 239 19.47 2.06 32.83
CA THR A 239 20.15 1.50 31.67
C THR A 239 19.69 0.04 31.52
N PRO A 240 19.11 -0.37 30.38
CA PRO A 240 18.64 -1.73 30.20
C PRO A 240 19.84 -2.67 30.23
N THR A 241 20.00 -3.36 31.35
CA THR A 241 21.03 -4.37 31.56
C THR A 241 20.36 -5.72 31.32
N VAL A 242 20.87 -6.47 30.34
CA VAL A 242 20.36 -7.80 30.01
C VAL A 242 21.07 -8.78 30.95
N SER A 243 20.35 -9.34 31.91
CA SER A 243 20.89 -10.36 32.80
C SER A 243 20.66 -11.75 32.20
N SER A 244 21.59 -12.68 32.42
CA SER A 244 21.46 -14.08 31.98
C SER A 244 20.22 -14.77 32.54
N GLU A 245 19.75 -14.31 33.69
CA GLU A 245 18.61 -14.82 34.44
C GLU A 245 17.24 -14.44 33.85
N ASP A 246 17.17 -13.47 32.94
CA ASP A 246 15.92 -13.14 32.21
C ASP A 246 15.61 -14.19 31.11
N PHE A 247 16.56 -15.09 30.82
CA PHE A 247 16.46 -16.13 29.80
C PHE A 247 15.87 -17.43 30.36
N ASN A 248 14.62 -17.40 30.82
CA ASN A 248 13.89 -18.59 31.26
C ASN A 248 13.52 -19.50 30.08
N GLY A 249 14.49 -20.30 29.64
CA GLY A 249 14.30 -21.37 28.68
C GLY A 249 13.68 -22.59 29.35
N ASP A 250 12.34 -22.63 29.47
CA ASP A 250 11.62 -23.86 29.81
C ASP A 250 11.88 -24.92 28.72
N GLN A 251 12.82 -25.81 29.02
CA GLN A 251 13.17 -26.96 28.19
C GLN A 251 12.50 -28.21 28.79
N PRO A 252 11.52 -28.83 28.11
CA PRO A 252 11.08 -30.17 28.48
C PRO A 252 12.25 -31.13 28.28
N THR A 253 12.78 -31.67 29.37
CA THR A 253 13.87 -32.65 29.32
C THR A 253 13.31 -34.01 28.94
N ASP A 254 13.36 -34.38 27.66
CA ASP A 254 13.34 -35.79 27.27
C ASP A 254 14.21 -36.07 26.03
N GLN A 255 15.43 -36.52 26.34
CA GLN A 255 16.19 -37.58 25.67
C GLN A 255 15.98 -37.81 24.15
N SER A 256 16.97 -37.42 23.34
CA SER A 256 17.99 -38.35 22.80
C SER A 256 18.89 -37.66 21.77
N GLY A 257 20.12 -38.15 21.61
CA GLY A 257 21.18 -37.42 20.91
C GLY A 257 21.01 -37.32 19.39
N GLY A 258 21.37 -36.16 18.83
CA GLY A 258 21.43 -35.91 17.39
C GLY A 258 22.05 -34.54 17.12
N GLU A 259 23.14 -34.51 16.36
CA GLU A 259 23.97 -33.32 16.16
C GLU A 259 23.36 -32.35 15.12
N ALA A 260 22.34 -31.59 15.54
CA ALA A 260 21.69 -30.55 14.74
C ALA A 260 20.96 -29.50 15.60
N ALA A 261 20.60 -28.36 14.99
CA ALA A 261 19.67 -27.35 15.52
C ALA A 261 20.13 -26.47 16.70
N ASN A 262 21.33 -25.89 16.60
CA ASN A 262 21.53 -24.50 17.05
C ASN A 262 21.19 -23.53 15.89
N GLU A 263 19.97 -23.68 15.35
CA GLU A 263 19.41 -22.73 14.40
C GLU A 263 18.74 -21.61 15.20
N PRO A 264 19.08 -20.33 14.99
CA PRO A 264 18.43 -19.24 15.70
C PRO A 264 16.95 -19.26 15.31
N LYS A 265 16.08 -19.60 16.28
CA LYS A 265 14.63 -19.55 16.11
C LYS A 265 14.28 -18.18 15.54
N THR A 266 13.81 -18.16 14.30
CA THR A 266 13.36 -16.93 13.64
C THR A 266 12.35 -16.26 14.55
N ILE A 267 12.51 -14.95 14.77
CA ILE A 267 11.48 -14.13 15.40
C ILE A 267 10.33 -14.10 14.42
N ASP A 268 9.42 -15.05 14.57
CA ASP A 268 8.15 -15.06 13.88
C ASP A 268 7.33 -13.87 14.41
N PRO A 269 6.97 -12.88 13.56
CA PRO A 269 6.16 -11.76 13.99
C PRO A 269 4.76 -12.19 14.48
N GLN A 270 4.35 -13.45 14.28
CA GLN A 270 3.12 -14.01 14.84
C GLN A 270 3.27 -14.47 16.31
N ARG A 271 4.48 -14.52 16.89
CA ARG A 271 4.71 -14.82 18.33
C ARG A 271 4.35 -13.67 19.28
N GLY A 272 3.47 -12.74 18.86
CA GLY A 272 2.90 -11.70 19.73
C GLY A 272 1.84 -12.22 20.72
N PHE A 273 1.40 -13.48 20.58
CA PHE A 273 0.32 -14.08 21.36
C PHE A 273 0.82 -15.26 22.22
N SER A 274 0.47 -15.28 23.51
CA SER A 274 0.68 -16.42 24.40
C SER A 274 -0.35 -17.53 24.14
N ASN A 275 -0.10 -18.71 24.72
CA ASN A 275 -1.02 -19.87 24.66
C ASN A 275 -2.39 -19.62 25.31
N ASP A 276 -2.56 -18.50 26.04
CA ASP A 276 -3.83 -18.08 26.64
C ASP A 276 -4.82 -17.49 25.62
N TRP A 277 -4.34 -17.12 24.43
CA TRP A 277 -5.16 -16.56 23.36
C TRP A 277 -5.86 -17.66 22.58
N ILE A 278 -7.18 -17.65 22.62
CA ILE A 278 -8.04 -18.57 21.89
C ILE A 278 -8.31 -18.00 20.50
N GLU A 279 -8.06 -18.79 19.47
CA GLU A 279 -8.32 -18.38 18.10
C GLU A 279 -9.80 -18.56 17.75
N ALA A 280 -10.48 -17.44 17.47
CA ALA A 280 -11.90 -17.42 17.14
C ALA A 280 -12.14 -17.61 15.63
N PHE A 281 -11.19 -17.18 14.81
CA PHE A 281 -11.28 -17.19 13.36
C PHE A 281 -9.89 -17.23 12.70
N GLN A 282 -9.74 -18.10 11.70
CA GLN A 282 -8.63 -18.14 10.73
C GLN A 282 -9.15 -18.03 9.29
N PRO A 283 -8.31 -17.76 8.27
CA PRO A 283 -8.74 -17.67 6.88
C PRO A 283 -9.34 -18.97 6.32
N GLY A 284 -8.92 -20.13 6.85
CA GLY A 284 -9.53 -21.43 6.54
C GLY A 284 -10.99 -21.58 7.04
N ASP A 285 -11.41 -20.74 7.99
CA ASP A 285 -12.77 -20.67 8.50
C ASP A 285 -13.66 -19.69 7.70
N ALA A 286 -13.28 -19.25 6.49
CA ALA A 286 -14.03 -18.22 5.75
C ALA A 286 -15.53 -18.52 5.56
N SER A 287 -15.95 -19.79 5.59
CA SER A 287 -17.37 -20.19 5.61
C SER A 287 -18.16 -19.72 6.85
N LYS A 288 -17.49 -19.36 7.94
CA LYS A 288 -18.08 -18.71 9.13
C LYS A 288 -18.39 -17.22 8.88
N ILE A 289 -17.91 -16.63 7.78
CA ILE A 289 -18.18 -15.24 7.42
C ILE A 289 -19.39 -15.16 6.49
N LYS A 290 -20.43 -14.45 6.96
CA LYS A 290 -21.65 -14.15 6.21
C LYS A 290 -21.62 -12.69 5.79
N ALA A 291 -21.20 -12.43 4.54
CA ALA A 291 -21.27 -11.10 3.94
C ALA A 291 -22.74 -10.69 3.70
N ARG A 292 -23.08 -9.45 4.05
CA ARG A 292 -24.38 -8.81 3.75
C ARG A 292 -24.39 -8.25 2.31
N PRO A 293 -25.53 -7.82 1.74
CA PRO A 293 -25.67 -7.53 0.31
C PRO A 293 -24.68 -6.49 -0.29
N ASN A 294 -24.22 -5.53 0.52
CA ASN A 294 -23.25 -4.51 0.13
C ASN A 294 -21.83 -4.79 0.64
N ALA A 295 -21.58 -5.99 1.18
CA ALA A 295 -20.26 -6.48 1.54
C ALA A 295 -19.81 -7.62 0.61
N THR A 296 -18.50 -7.88 0.53
CA THR A 296 -17.94 -9.14 0.03
C THR A 296 -16.91 -9.66 1.03
N ALA A 297 -16.67 -10.97 1.02
CA ALA A 297 -15.68 -11.64 1.85
C ALA A 297 -15.10 -12.81 1.05
N GLU A 298 -13.86 -12.69 0.59
CA GLU A 298 -13.22 -13.65 -0.31
C GLU A 298 -11.85 -14.08 0.24
N VAL A 299 -11.53 -15.37 0.17
CA VAL A 299 -10.19 -15.86 0.56
C VAL A 299 -9.19 -15.47 -0.52
N VAL A 300 -8.16 -14.73 -0.14
CA VAL A 300 -7.07 -14.29 -1.01
C VAL A 300 -5.73 -14.83 -0.51
N GLY A 301 -4.80 -15.05 -1.44
CA GLY A 301 -3.39 -15.24 -1.10
C GLY A 301 -2.75 -13.91 -0.70
N ALA A 302 -2.00 -13.91 0.39
CA ALA A 302 -1.25 -12.78 0.91
C ALA A 302 0.25 -13.11 0.97
N SER A 303 1.10 -12.11 1.21
CA SER A 303 2.56 -12.24 1.32
C SER A 303 3.04 -13.22 2.40
N ASP A 304 2.19 -13.49 3.38
CA ASP A 304 2.48 -14.17 4.64
C ASP A 304 1.44 -15.26 4.97
N GLY A 305 0.68 -15.72 3.97
CA GLY A 305 -0.27 -16.82 4.09
C GLY A 305 -1.55 -16.60 3.28
N GLN A 306 -2.69 -16.95 3.88
CA GLN A 306 -4.02 -16.59 3.38
C GLN A 306 -4.60 -15.46 4.22
N ALA A 307 -5.53 -14.71 3.64
CA ALA A 307 -6.37 -13.73 4.34
C ALA A 307 -7.79 -13.78 3.79
N VAL A 308 -8.77 -13.28 4.53
CA VAL A 308 -10.06 -12.92 3.94
C VAL A 308 -10.06 -11.44 3.61
N HIS A 309 -10.15 -11.14 2.32
CA HIS A 309 -10.37 -9.79 1.83
C HIS A 309 -11.85 -9.43 2.01
N ILE A 310 -12.12 -8.43 2.86
CA ILE A 310 -13.46 -7.93 3.16
C ILE A 310 -13.58 -6.53 2.55
N VAL A 311 -14.60 -6.32 1.71
CA VAL A 311 -14.91 -5.02 1.08
C VAL A 311 -16.31 -4.56 1.50
N SER A 312 -16.47 -3.29 1.84
CA SER A 312 -17.75 -2.69 2.23
C SER A 312 -18.14 -1.54 1.30
N ARG A 313 -19.28 -1.66 0.62
CA ARG A 313 -19.81 -0.69 -0.37
C ARG A 313 -20.93 0.21 0.19
N SER A 314 -21.24 0.09 1.48
CA SER A 314 -22.15 0.97 2.22
C SER A 314 -21.73 1.08 3.69
N THR A 315 -22.21 2.12 4.39
CA THR A 315 -21.82 2.45 5.77
C THR A 315 -22.78 1.90 6.85
N ASP A 316 -23.89 1.34 6.38
CA ASP A 316 -24.97 0.70 7.12
C ASP A 316 -24.68 -0.78 7.46
N MET A 317 -25.69 -1.49 7.94
CA MET A 317 -25.59 -2.92 8.26
C MET A 317 -25.47 -3.81 7.02
N ASP A 318 -25.98 -3.39 5.86
CA ASP A 318 -25.87 -4.19 4.62
C ASP A 318 -24.44 -4.18 4.06
N GLY A 319 -23.61 -3.23 4.49
CA GLY A 319 -22.18 -3.18 4.23
C GLY A 319 -21.33 -3.99 5.21
N THR A 320 -21.91 -4.83 6.08
CA THR A 320 -21.14 -5.62 7.07
C THR A 320 -20.85 -7.05 6.63
N ALA A 321 -19.68 -7.56 7.02
CA ALA A 321 -19.38 -8.98 7.08
C ALA A 321 -19.58 -9.47 8.52
N ALA A 322 -20.43 -10.48 8.71
CA ALA A 322 -20.71 -11.06 10.01
C ALA A 322 -19.90 -12.36 10.21
N ILE A 323 -18.92 -12.34 11.11
CA ILE A 323 -18.11 -13.51 11.48
C ILE A 323 -18.81 -14.25 12.62
N GLU A 324 -19.11 -15.53 12.43
CA GLU A 324 -19.77 -16.36 13.44
C GLU A 324 -18.80 -16.79 14.55
N ILE A 325 -19.15 -16.45 15.80
CA ILE A 325 -18.36 -16.75 17.00
C ILE A 325 -19.04 -17.89 17.76
N ALA A 326 -18.29 -18.98 17.98
CA ALA A 326 -18.81 -20.19 18.62
C ALA A 326 -19.34 -19.93 20.05
N PRO A 327 -20.45 -20.58 20.46
CA PRO A 327 -21.01 -20.41 21.79
C PRO A 327 -20.02 -20.78 22.90
N ASP A 328 -19.11 -21.72 22.64
CA ASP A 328 -18.10 -22.20 23.59
C ASP A 328 -17.05 -21.12 23.92
N LEU A 329 -16.75 -20.23 22.97
CA LEU A 329 -15.89 -19.09 23.21
C LEU A 329 -16.64 -17.96 23.92
N LEU A 330 -17.92 -17.73 23.56
CA LEU A 330 -18.79 -16.81 24.29
C LEU A 330 -18.96 -17.22 25.76
N ARG A 331 -19.06 -18.53 26.05
CA ARG A 331 -19.13 -19.07 27.42
C ARG A 331 -17.87 -18.78 28.24
N GLN A 332 -16.70 -18.69 27.60
CA GLN A 332 -15.44 -18.37 28.28
C GLN A 332 -15.25 -16.85 28.48
N MET A 333 -15.76 -16.03 27.55
CA MET A 333 -15.74 -14.56 27.71
C MET A 333 -16.82 -14.03 28.67
N ALA A 334 -17.91 -14.77 28.86
CA ALA A 334 -19.00 -14.41 29.76
C ALA A 334 -18.50 -14.29 31.21
N GLY A 335 -19.00 -13.30 31.95
CA GLY A 335 -18.66 -13.11 33.36
C GLY A 335 -17.58 -12.06 33.66
N GLY A 336 -17.00 -11.43 32.64
CA GLY A 336 -15.96 -10.41 32.83
C GLY A 336 -15.62 -9.61 31.56
N THR A 337 -14.50 -8.88 31.64
CA THR A 337 -13.90 -8.19 30.49
C THR A 337 -12.95 -9.14 29.78
N SER A 338 -13.11 -9.29 28.47
CA SER A 338 -12.21 -10.05 27.60
C SER A 338 -11.59 -9.13 26.57
N THR A 339 -10.33 -9.39 26.21
CA THR A 339 -9.62 -8.64 25.18
C THR A 339 -9.66 -9.41 23.86
N ILE A 340 -10.07 -8.75 22.78
CA ILE A 340 -10.14 -9.32 21.43
C ILE A 340 -9.08 -8.63 20.57
N ALA A 341 -8.29 -9.41 19.84
CA ALA A 341 -7.28 -8.94 18.90
C ALA A 341 -7.68 -9.30 17.46
N LEU A 342 -7.61 -8.32 16.56
CA LEU A 342 -7.79 -8.50 15.13
C LEU A 342 -6.45 -8.28 14.41
N THR A 343 -5.96 -9.31 13.73
CA THR A 343 -4.81 -9.19 12.86
C THR A 343 -5.28 -8.74 11.47
N VAL A 344 -5.03 -7.48 11.10
CA VAL A 344 -5.54 -6.87 9.85
C VAL A 344 -4.49 -6.05 9.10
N GLN A 345 -4.78 -5.81 7.82
CA GLN A 345 -4.03 -4.95 6.92
C GLN A 345 -5.00 -4.25 5.95
N SER A 346 -4.71 -3.05 5.45
CA SER A 346 -5.46 -2.47 4.32
C SER A 346 -5.16 -3.24 3.03
N PHE A 347 -6.16 -3.43 2.17
CA PHE A 347 -5.95 -4.11 0.89
C PHE A 347 -5.03 -3.33 -0.08
N GLY A 348 -5.01 -1.99 0.03
CA GLY A 348 -4.15 -1.11 -0.76
C GLY A 348 -3.11 -0.36 0.07
N GLU A 349 -2.29 0.45 -0.61
CA GLU A 349 -1.23 1.29 -0.02
C GLU A 349 -1.72 2.44 0.87
N LYS A 350 -3.04 2.65 1.00
CA LYS A 350 -3.63 3.71 1.81
C LYS A 350 -4.29 3.10 3.05
N PRO A 351 -4.08 3.69 4.24
CA PRO A 351 -4.82 3.27 5.43
C PRO A 351 -6.33 3.39 5.24
N VAL A 352 -7.08 2.39 5.69
CA VAL A 352 -8.54 2.34 5.57
C VAL A 352 -9.17 2.38 6.96
N GLN A 353 -10.15 3.27 7.17
CA GLN A 353 -10.91 3.30 8.42
C GLN A 353 -12.07 2.31 8.35
N PHE A 354 -12.04 1.34 9.26
CA PHE A 354 -13.07 0.30 9.38
C PHE A 354 -13.72 0.37 10.75
N SER A 355 -14.88 -0.26 10.89
CA SER A 355 -15.58 -0.35 12.18
C SER A 355 -15.99 -1.76 12.52
N LEU A 356 -15.96 -2.07 13.81
CA LEU A 356 -16.31 -3.34 14.39
C LEU A 356 -17.38 -3.14 15.45
N SER A 357 -18.38 -4.02 15.48
CA SER A 357 -19.34 -4.15 16.58
C SER A 357 -19.67 -5.63 16.81
N CYS A 358 -20.33 -5.93 17.92
CA CYS A 358 -20.67 -7.29 18.30
C CYS A 358 -22.19 -7.45 18.35
N ALA A 359 -22.68 -8.66 18.08
CA ALA A 359 -24.06 -9.07 18.32
C ALA A 359 -24.02 -10.50 18.91
N PHE A 360 -23.92 -10.60 20.24
CA PHE A 360 -23.76 -11.86 20.97
C PHE A 360 -25.08 -12.38 21.53
N ASP A 361 -26.17 -12.15 20.79
CA ASP A 361 -27.53 -12.58 21.12
C ASP A 361 -27.89 -12.20 22.58
N ARG A 362 -28.10 -13.17 23.47
CA ARG A 362 -28.47 -12.92 24.88
C ARG A 362 -27.39 -12.22 25.73
N LEU A 363 -26.14 -12.09 25.27
CA LEU A 363 -25.13 -11.26 25.95
C LEU A 363 -25.13 -9.79 25.49
N GLY A 364 -25.96 -9.44 24.51
CA GLY A 364 -26.08 -8.08 23.99
C GLY A 364 -25.08 -7.75 22.87
N ASP A 365 -24.96 -6.47 22.59
CA ASP A 365 -24.03 -5.90 21.63
C ASP A 365 -22.79 -5.29 22.32
N CYS A 366 -21.75 -5.03 21.53
CA CYS A 366 -20.62 -4.20 21.97
C CYS A 366 -20.62 -2.89 21.19
N ALA A 367 -20.08 -1.84 21.81
CA ALA A 367 -19.98 -0.51 21.20
C ALA A 367 -19.30 -0.59 19.81
N ARG A 368 -19.75 0.25 18.87
CA ARG A 368 -19.14 0.32 17.52
C ARG A 368 -17.74 0.97 17.62
N HIS A 369 -16.73 0.13 17.76
CA HIS A 369 -15.33 0.55 17.72
C HIS A 369 -14.94 0.94 16.28
N ARG A 370 -14.05 1.93 16.15
CA ARG A 370 -13.48 2.37 14.88
C ARG A 370 -11.97 2.24 14.94
N PHE A 371 -11.40 1.71 13.87
CA PHE A 371 -9.98 1.45 13.75
C PHE A 371 -9.46 1.93 12.39
N THR A 372 -8.15 2.01 12.27
CA THR A 372 -7.46 2.24 10.99
C THR A 372 -6.62 1.01 10.69
N ALA A 373 -6.91 0.32 9.58
CA ALA A 373 -6.05 -0.71 9.03
C ALA A 373 -4.95 -0.03 8.21
N ASN A 374 -3.69 -0.36 8.48
CA ASN A 374 -2.53 0.20 7.77
C ASN A 374 -2.08 -0.74 6.62
N PRO A 375 -1.27 -0.24 5.67
CA PRO A 375 -0.67 -1.09 4.62
C PRO A 375 0.28 -2.16 5.17
N GLU A 376 0.76 -2.00 6.41
CA GLU A 376 1.49 -3.00 7.17
C GLU A 376 0.52 -3.79 8.05
N LYS A 377 0.69 -5.12 8.09
CA LYS A 377 -0.10 -6.02 8.93
C LYS A 377 0.11 -5.68 10.41
N ALA A 378 -0.98 -5.47 11.15
CA ALA A 378 -0.95 -5.08 12.55
C ALA A 378 -2.04 -5.77 13.37
N ASP A 379 -1.76 -5.98 14.66
CA ASP A 379 -2.72 -6.48 15.63
C ASP A 379 -3.43 -5.32 16.34
N LEU A 380 -4.75 -5.30 16.25
CA LEU A 380 -5.61 -4.26 16.83
C LEU A 380 -6.41 -4.85 17.98
N LEU A 381 -6.17 -4.34 19.19
CA LEU A 381 -6.77 -4.84 20.42
C LEU A 381 -7.93 -3.96 20.89
N PHE A 382 -9.01 -4.59 21.35
CA PHE A 382 -10.09 -3.92 22.06
C PHE A 382 -10.67 -4.80 23.16
N ARG A 383 -11.37 -4.17 24.11
CA ARG A 383 -11.99 -4.86 25.26
C ARG A 383 -13.49 -4.90 25.10
N VAL A 384 -14.08 -6.05 25.39
CA VAL A 384 -15.52 -6.23 25.53
C VAL A 384 -15.83 -6.75 26.93
N THR A 385 -16.83 -6.16 27.59
CA THR A 385 -17.31 -6.62 28.90
C THR A 385 -18.65 -7.28 28.70
N LEU A 386 -18.77 -8.55 29.10
CA LEU A 386 -19.97 -9.35 28.92
C LEU A 386 -20.70 -9.58 30.26
N PRO A 387 -22.04 -9.57 30.28
CA PRO A 387 -22.80 -9.73 31.52
C PRO A 387 -22.63 -11.12 32.13
N ASN A 388 -22.70 -11.17 33.46
CA ASN A 388 -22.58 -12.40 34.24
C ASN A 388 -23.94 -13.11 34.34
N GLY A 389 -23.94 -14.43 34.50
CA GLY A 389 -25.16 -15.21 34.77
C GLY A 389 -26.01 -15.57 33.55
N ILE A 390 -25.61 -15.17 32.33
CA ILE A 390 -26.25 -15.59 31.07
C ILE A 390 -25.33 -16.60 30.38
N ALA A 391 -25.78 -17.85 30.25
CA ALA A 391 -25.06 -18.87 29.48
C ALA A 391 -25.46 -18.79 27.99
N PRO A 392 -24.55 -18.42 27.07
CA PRO A 392 -24.80 -18.49 25.63
C PRO A 392 -25.01 -19.94 25.19
N ASN A 393 -26.03 -20.15 24.36
CA ASN A 393 -26.38 -21.42 23.72
C ASN A 393 -26.55 -21.28 22.19
N ALA A 394 -26.37 -20.08 21.66
CA ALA A 394 -26.42 -19.75 20.25
C ALA A 394 -25.07 -19.09 19.85
N PRO A 395 -24.63 -19.22 18.59
CA PRO A 395 -23.46 -18.51 18.10
C PRO A 395 -23.72 -17.00 18.06
N GLY A 396 -22.69 -16.23 18.38
CA GLY A 396 -22.70 -14.77 18.27
C GLY A 396 -22.13 -14.31 16.93
N GLN A 397 -22.18 -13.01 16.66
CA GLN A 397 -21.60 -12.42 15.46
C GLN A 397 -20.67 -11.25 15.80
N LEU A 398 -19.50 -11.24 15.16
CA LEU A 398 -18.64 -10.06 15.07
C LEU A 398 -18.92 -9.38 13.73
N LEU A 399 -19.43 -8.16 13.77
CA LEU A 399 -19.86 -7.40 12.59
C LEU A 399 -18.74 -6.43 12.20
N ILE A 400 -18.15 -6.64 11.03
CA ILE A 400 -17.09 -5.79 10.48
C ILE A 400 -17.62 -5.04 9.27
N ASN A 401 -17.54 -3.72 9.28
CA ASN A 401 -17.66 -2.89 8.07
C ASN A 401 -16.26 -2.38 7.72
N ALA A 402 -15.71 -2.85 6.61
CA ALA A 402 -14.33 -2.64 6.16
C ALA A 402 -14.03 -1.19 5.73
N ASP A 403 -15.05 -0.37 5.44
CA ASP A 403 -14.90 1.01 5.00
C ASP A 403 -16.04 1.89 5.52
N ILE A 404 -15.77 2.63 6.58
CA ILE A 404 -16.76 3.54 7.18
C ILE A 404 -17.15 4.72 6.27
N SER A 405 -16.44 4.94 5.16
CA SER A 405 -16.77 5.93 4.13
C SER A 405 -17.64 5.36 2.99
N GLY A 406 -17.84 4.04 2.96
CA GLY A 406 -18.68 3.34 1.98
C GLY A 406 -18.19 3.48 0.54
N GLN A 407 -16.91 3.77 0.32
CA GLN A 407 -16.33 3.97 -1.02
C GLN A 407 -15.88 2.66 -1.67
N GLY A 408 -16.07 1.51 -1.00
CA GLY A 408 -15.62 0.21 -1.49
C GLY A 408 -14.14 -0.07 -1.23
N ASN A 409 -13.53 0.57 -0.22
CA ASN A 409 -12.22 0.14 0.26
C ASN A 409 -12.34 -1.20 1.01
N GLY A 410 -11.23 -1.93 1.09
CA GLY A 410 -11.17 -3.25 1.70
C GLY A 410 -10.03 -3.43 2.69
N ILE A 411 -10.20 -4.41 3.57
CA ILE A 411 -9.18 -4.87 4.51
C ILE A 411 -8.94 -6.37 4.33
N ASN A 412 -7.71 -6.80 4.55
CA ASN A 412 -7.33 -8.20 4.67
C ASN A 412 -7.38 -8.60 6.15
N LEU A 413 -8.27 -9.52 6.50
CA LEU A 413 -8.36 -10.12 7.83
C LEU A 413 -7.57 -11.43 7.87
N TYR A 414 -6.57 -11.49 8.75
CA TYR A 414 -5.71 -12.67 8.91
C TYR A 414 -6.15 -13.56 10.07
N ALA A 415 -6.63 -12.97 11.17
CA ALA A 415 -7.11 -13.72 12.33
C ALA A 415 -7.98 -12.88 13.25
N VAL A 416 -8.83 -13.55 14.04
CA VAL A 416 -9.44 -12.98 15.25
C VAL A 416 -9.07 -13.87 16.43
N ARG A 417 -8.49 -13.28 17.47
CA ARG A 417 -8.09 -13.97 18.71
C ARG A 417 -8.74 -13.33 19.92
N VAL A 418 -8.95 -14.11 20.96
CA VAL A 418 -9.66 -13.72 22.18
C VAL A 418 -8.85 -14.15 23.40
N LEU A 419 -8.62 -13.24 24.32
CA LEU A 419 -8.09 -13.49 25.65
C LEU A 419 -9.22 -13.31 26.68
N PRO A 420 -9.81 -14.40 27.22
CA PRO A 420 -10.88 -14.30 28.20
C PRO A 420 -10.39 -13.73 29.55
N GLY A 421 -11.17 -12.81 30.14
CA GLY A 421 -10.98 -12.40 31.55
C GLY A 421 -9.74 -11.53 31.86
N LYS A 422 -9.19 -10.78 30.90
CA LYS A 422 -7.96 -9.96 31.02
C LYS A 422 -8.07 -8.62 30.24
#